data_AF-A0A250KZG4-F1
#
_entry.id   AF-A0A250KZG4-F1
#
_cell.length_a   1.000
_cell.length_b   1.000
_cell.length_c   1.000
_cell.angle_alpha   90.00
_cell.angle_beta   90.00
_cell.angle_gamma   90.00
#
_symmetry.space_group_name_H-M   'P 1'
#
loop_
_entity.id
_entity.type
_entity.pdbx_description
1 polymer ?
#
loop_
_entity_poly.entity_id
_entity_poly.type
_entity_poly.pdbx_seq_one_letter_code
_entity_poly.pdbx_strand_id
1 'polypeptide(L)'
;MKSEKEKRRAGELYDPLDPQLCRERDRCRDLCLLLNATREDQKQERQHRLAELFGKEADAWVQPPFFCGFGTNIVLGTKVFFNFNCVVLDVAAVTIGSNVLFGPSVQIWSSH
;
A
#
# COMPACT_ATOMS: atom_id res chain seq x y z
N MET A 1 3.12 -21.81 17.85
CA MET A 1 4.33 -21.17 17.29
C MET A 1 3.87 -20.00 16.44
N LYS A 2 4.49 -18.82 16.55
CA LYS A 2 4.10 -17.65 15.74
C LYS A 2 4.40 -17.92 14.26
N SER A 3 3.49 -17.51 13.37
CA SER A 3 3.73 -17.42 11.93
C SER A 3 4.76 -16.33 11.61
N GLU A 4 5.39 -16.39 10.44
CA GLU A 4 6.36 -15.36 10.00
C GLU A 4 5.70 -13.98 9.87
N LYS A 5 4.41 -13.92 9.55
CA LYS A 5 3.62 -12.69 9.55
C LYS A 5 3.46 -12.09 10.95
N GLU A 6 3.22 -12.92 11.97
CA GLU A 6 3.12 -12.48 13.36
C GLU A 6 4.48 -12.02 13.90
N LYS A 7 5.57 -12.73 13.57
CA LYS A 7 6.94 -12.32 13.92
C LYS A 7 7.28 -10.96 13.30
N ARG A 8 7.04 -10.78 12.00
CA ARG A 8 7.22 -9.51 11.28
C ARG A 8 6.48 -8.36 11.95
N ARG A 9 5.23 -8.58 12.35
CA ARG A 9 4.40 -7.56 13.03
C ARG A 9 4.88 -7.24 14.45
N ALA A 10 5.54 -8.18 15.11
CA ALA A 10 6.10 -8.03 16.44
C ALA A 10 7.52 -7.42 16.44
N GLY A 11 8.09 -7.11 15.27
CA GLY A 11 9.48 -6.64 15.16
C GLY A 11 10.53 -7.76 15.31
N GLU A 12 10.10 -9.03 15.30
CA GLU A 12 10.99 -10.18 15.46
C GLU A 12 11.63 -10.58 14.13
N LEU A 13 12.77 -11.26 14.19
CA LEU A 13 13.35 -11.92 13.02
C LEU A 13 12.33 -12.89 12.42
N TYR A 14 12.13 -12.79 11.11
CA TYR A 14 11.20 -13.60 10.35
C TYR A 14 11.82 -13.95 9.00
N ASP A 15 11.31 -14.99 8.35
CA ASP A 15 11.67 -15.34 6.98
C ASP A 15 10.90 -14.48 5.98
N PRO A 16 11.54 -13.54 5.26
CA PRO A 16 10.86 -12.74 4.25
C PRO A 16 10.42 -13.57 3.04
N LEU A 17 10.99 -14.75 2.82
CA LEU A 17 10.65 -15.67 1.73
C LEU A 17 9.50 -16.62 2.10
N ASP A 18 8.95 -16.50 3.31
CA ASP A 18 7.77 -17.26 3.72
C ASP A 18 6.68 -17.23 2.62
N PRO A 19 6.11 -18.40 2.24
CA PRO A 19 5.17 -18.47 1.13
C PRO A 19 3.94 -17.56 1.30
N GLN A 20 3.47 -17.32 2.52
CA GLN A 20 2.35 -16.40 2.74
C GLN A 20 2.78 -14.96 2.46
N LEU A 21 3.93 -14.52 2.97
CA LEU A 21 4.44 -13.18 2.74
C LEU A 21 4.77 -12.92 1.27
N CYS A 22 5.30 -13.93 0.56
CA CYS A 22 5.50 -13.87 -0.89
C CYS A 22 4.18 -13.61 -1.62
N ARG A 23 3.15 -14.44 -1.37
CA ARG A 23 1.81 -14.27 -1.98
C ARG A 23 1.20 -12.90 -1.71
N GLU A 24 1.36 -12.36 -0.50
CA GLU A 24 0.83 -11.04 -0.15
C GLU A 24 1.53 -9.92 -0.94
N ARG A 25 2.85 -10.00 -1.13
CA ARG A 25 3.61 -9.04 -1.95
C ARG A 25 3.29 -9.16 -3.43
N ASP A 26 3.13 -10.38 -3.94
CA ASP A 26 2.80 -10.59 -5.36
C ASP A 26 1.42 -10.02 -5.69
N ARG A 27 0.41 -10.28 -4.83
CA ARG A 27 -0.89 -9.59 -4.91
C ARG A 27 -0.73 -8.07 -4.93
N CYS A 28 0.09 -7.52 -4.03
CA CYS A 28 0.30 -6.07 -3.95
C CYS A 28 0.90 -5.50 -5.24
N ARG A 29 1.90 -6.19 -5.83
CA ARG A 29 2.52 -5.80 -7.10
C ARG A 29 1.52 -5.82 -8.24
N ASP A 30 0.70 -6.86 -8.33
CA ASP A 30 -0.35 -6.98 -9.36
C ASP A 30 -1.37 -5.85 -9.24
N LEU A 31 -1.81 -5.53 -8.02
CA LEU A 31 -2.75 -4.43 -7.78
C LEU A 31 -2.12 -3.06 -8.06
N CYS A 32 -0.84 -2.85 -7.73
CA CYS A 32 -0.11 -1.64 -8.13
C CYS A 32 -0.02 -1.53 -9.65
N LEU A 33 0.27 -2.62 -10.37
CA LEU A 33 0.30 -2.65 -11.83
C LEU A 33 -1.06 -2.24 -12.42
N LEU A 34 -2.14 -2.84 -11.93
CA LEU A 34 -3.50 -2.55 -12.38
C LEU A 34 -3.90 -1.11 -12.10
N LEU A 35 -3.65 -0.60 -10.89
CA LEU A 35 -3.86 0.80 -10.54
C LEU A 35 -3.07 1.74 -11.48
N ASN A 36 -1.81 1.42 -11.71
CA ASN A 36 -0.92 2.26 -12.52
C ASN A 36 -1.27 2.27 -14.01
N ALA A 37 -1.99 1.26 -14.49
CA ALA A 37 -2.51 1.19 -15.86
C ALA A 37 -3.84 1.96 -16.06
N THR A 38 -4.46 2.49 -14.99
CA THR A 38 -5.74 3.21 -15.12
C THR A 38 -5.59 4.61 -15.70
N ARG A 39 -6.54 4.99 -16.55
CA ARG A 39 -6.69 6.35 -17.11
C ARG A 39 -7.40 7.28 -16.11
N GLU A 40 -7.20 8.58 -16.28
CA GLU A 40 -7.76 9.59 -15.36
C GLU A 40 -9.29 9.68 -15.37
N ASP A 41 -9.93 9.34 -16.50
CA ASP A 41 -11.40 9.32 -16.63
C ASP A 41 -12.04 8.08 -15.96
N GLN A 42 -11.25 7.06 -15.62
CA GLN A 42 -11.71 5.82 -15.00
C GLN A 42 -11.82 5.92 -13.46
N LYS A 43 -12.57 6.92 -12.97
CA LYS A 43 -12.63 7.25 -11.53
C LYS A 43 -13.12 6.09 -10.66
N GLN A 44 -14.19 5.39 -11.07
CA GLN A 44 -14.76 4.27 -10.31
C GLN A 44 -13.78 3.10 -10.24
N GLU A 45 -13.13 2.78 -11.36
CA GLU A 45 -12.11 1.73 -11.42
C GLU A 45 -10.94 2.05 -10.51
N ARG A 46 -10.43 3.29 -10.53
CA ARG A 46 -9.36 3.73 -9.62
C ARG A 46 -9.73 3.53 -8.15
N GLN A 47 -10.94 3.93 -7.76
CA GLN A 47 -11.41 3.75 -6.39
C GLN A 47 -11.55 2.27 -6.03
N HIS A 48 -12.04 1.43 -6.96
CA HIS A 48 -12.09 -0.01 -6.77
C HIS A 48 -10.69 -0.62 -6.55
N ARG A 49 -9.71 -0.26 -7.41
CA ARG A 49 -8.32 -0.73 -7.27
C ARG A 49 -7.66 -0.26 -5.98
N LEU A 50 -7.92 0.97 -5.54
CA LEU A 50 -7.43 1.46 -4.24
C LEU A 50 -8.03 0.66 -3.08
N ALA A 51 -9.33 0.34 -3.15
CA ALA A 51 -9.97 -0.48 -2.13
C ALA A 51 -9.40 -1.90 -2.07
N GLU A 52 -9.14 -2.51 -3.24
CA GLU A 52 -8.47 -3.82 -3.31
C GLU A 52 -7.03 -3.77 -2.78
N LEU A 53 -6.28 -2.70 -3.10
CA LEU A 53 -4.88 -2.54 -2.70
C LEU A 53 -4.72 -2.37 -1.19
N PHE A 54 -5.52 -1.49 -0.57
CA PHE A 54 -5.47 -1.24 0.87
C PHE A 54 -6.31 -2.23 1.69
N GLY A 55 -7.10 -3.08 1.02
CA GLY A 55 -7.96 -4.08 1.66
C GLY A 55 -9.22 -3.52 2.31
N LYS A 56 -9.53 -2.24 2.07
CA LYS A 56 -10.71 -1.52 2.55
C LYS A 56 -10.95 -0.28 1.69
N GLU A 57 -12.18 0.22 1.69
CA GLU A 57 -12.49 1.50 1.05
C GLU A 57 -11.55 2.61 1.56
N ALA A 58 -11.04 3.40 0.61
CA ALA A 58 -10.12 4.48 0.88
C ALA A 58 -10.65 5.76 0.24
N ASP A 59 -10.91 6.79 1.04
CA ASP A 59 -11.14 8.14 0.53
C ASP A 59 -9.78 8.78 0.21
N ALA A 60 -9.19 8.28 -0.88
CA ALA A 60 -7.86 8.65 -1.32
C ALA A 60 -7.83 8.87 -2.83
N TRP A 61 -6.91 9.74 -3.24
CA TRP A 61 -6.60 9.95 -4.64
C TRP A 61 -5.11 9.73 -4.85
N VAL A 62 -4.79 8.81 -5.76
CA VAL A 62 -3.42 8.47 -6.10
C VAL A 62 -3.20 8.87 -7.55
N GLN A 63 -2.17 9.67 -7.78
CA GLN A 63 -1.70 9.96 -9.12
C GLN A 63 -0.64 8.91 -9.52
N PRO A 64 -0.93 8.03 -10.49
CA PRO A 64 0.01 7.00 -10.90
C PRO A 64 1.32 7.58 -11.49
N PRO A 65 2.43 6.86 -11.38
CA PRO A 65 2.52 5.55 -10.72
C PRO A 65 2.65 5.67 -9.20
N PHE A 66 2.14 4.67 -8.50
CA PHE A 66 2.28 4.47 -7.06
C PHE A 66 2.78 3.06 -6.77
N PHE A 67 3.55 2.92 -5.70
CA PHE A 67 4.16 1.66 -5.31
C PHE A 67 4.03 1.43 -3.80
N CYS A 68 3.69 0.20 -3.40
CA CYS A 68 3.77 -0.24 -2.01
C CYS A 68 4.20 -1.71 -1.90
N GLY A 69 4.55 -2.14 -0.68
CA GLY A 69 5.10 -3.47 -0.42
C GLY A 69 4.03 -4.55 -0.21
N PHE A 70 3.03 -4.26 0.61
CA PHE A 70 1.92 -5.14 0.94
C PHE A 70 0.55 -4.49 0.71
N GLY A 71 0.46 -3.16 0.71
CA GLY A 71 -0.76 -2.36 0.55
C GLY A 71 -1.67 -2.42 1.78
N THR A 72 -2.00 -3.64 2.23
CA THR A 72 -2.90 -3.90 3.36
C THR A 72 -2.38 -3.48 4.73
N ASN A 73 -1.10 -3.09 4.86
CA ASN A 73 -0.59 -2.52 6.10
C ASN A 73 -0.71 -0.97 6.12
N ILE A 74 -1.20 -0.37 5.03
CA ILE A 74 -1.44 1.08 4.93
C ILE A 74 -2.88 1.36 5.35
N VAL A 75 -3.02 2.24 6.34
CA VAL A 75 -4.30 2.75 6.83
C VAL A 75 -4.39 4.24 6.53
N LEU A 76 -5.37 4.61 5.73
CA LEU A 76 -5.63 6.00 5.36
C LEU A 76 -6.83 6.55 6.13
N GLY A 77 -6.73 7.82 6.52
CA GLY A 77 -7.89 8.66 6.88
C GLY A 77 -8.66 9.09 5.63
N THR A 78 -9.42 10.17 5.75
CA THR A 78 -10.21 10.74 4.63
C THR A 78 -9.45 11.83 3.89
N LYS A 79 -9.70 12.01 2.60
CA LYS A 79 -9.10 13.02 1.73
C LYS A 79 -7.57 12.97 1.72
N VAL A 80 -7.01 11.79 1.47
CA VAL A 80 -5.55 11.61 1.30
C VAL A 80 -5.19 11.71 -0.18
N PHE A 81 -4.17 12.50 -0.50
CA PHE A 81 -3.66 12.62 -1.87
C PHE A 81 -2.21 12.18 -1.95
N PHE A 82 -1.93 11.24 -2.85
CA PHE A 82 -0.57 10.88 -3.27
C PHE A 82 -0.33 11.41 -4.67
N ASN A 83 0.73 12.21 -4.83
CA ASN A 83 1.14 12.71 -6.14
C ASN A 83 2.01 11.67 -6.87
N PHE A 84 2.49 12.03 -8.06
CA PHE A 84 3.26 11.15 -8.93
C PHE A 84 4.44 10.49 -8.21
N ASN A 85 4.69 9.21 -8.51
CA ASN A 85 5.88 8.46 -8.08
C ASN A 85 6.01 8.28 -6.56
N CYS A 86 4.92 8.37 -5.78
CA CYS A 86 4.98 8.06 -4.37
C CYS A 86 5.26 6.56 -4.11
N VAL A 87 6.06 6.29 -3.08
CA VAL A 87 6.42 4.93 -2.64
C VAL A 87 6.10 4.78 -1.15
N VAL A 88 5.41 3.70 -0.77
CA VAL A 88 5.13 3.36 0.63
C VAL A 88 5.54 1.92 0.89
N LEU A 89 6.75 1.70 1.40
CA LEU A 89 7.22 0.38 1.80
C LEU A 89 6.65 0.03 3.17
N ASP A 90 5.46 -0.57 3.18
CA ASP A 90 4.64 -0.88 4.34
C ASP A 90 4.97 -2.24 4.96
N VAL A 91 6.24 -2.43 5.33
CA VAL A 91 6.71 -3.65 5.99
C VAL A 91 6.28 -3.71 7.47
N ALA A 92 6.11 -2.57 8.12
CA ALA A 92 5.32 -2.41 9.33
C ALA A 92 4.05 -1.60 9.03
N ALA A 93 3.14 -1.49 10.01
CA ALA A 93 1.92 -0.70 9.86
C ALA A 93 2.24 0.77 9.54
N VAL A 94 1.56 1.34 8.55
CA VAL A 94 1.67 2.75 8.16
C VAL A 94 0.29 3.38 8.32
N THR A 95 0.16 4.36 9.20
CA THR A 95 -1.10 5.09 9.41
C THR A 95 -0.93 6.52 8.95
N ILE A 96 -1.77 6.95 8.01
CA ILE A 96 -1.82 8.31 7.47
C ILE A 96 -3.14 8.94 7.89
N GLY A 97 -3.08 10.13 8.46
CA GLY A 97 -4.26 10.87 8.92
C GLY A 97 -5.14 11.39 7.78
N SER A 98 -6.10 12.25 8.14
CA SER A 98 -7.01 12.88 7.17
C SER A 98 -6.46 14.20 6.64
N ASN A 99 -6.85 14.58 5.41
CA ASN A 99 -6.42 15.81 4.72
C ASN A 99 -4.90 15.89 4.49
N VAL A 100 -4.25 14.76 4.26
CA VAL A 100 -2.81 14.68 4.00
C VAL A 100 -2.55 14.76 2.50
N LEU A 101 -1.64 15.65 2.09
CA LEU A 101 -1.21 15.80 0.71
C LEU A 101 0.28 15.47 0.62
N PHE A 102 0.64 14.45 -0.14
CA PHE A 102 2.03 14.13 -0.47
C PHE A 102 2.44 14.82 -1.75
N GLY A 103 3.64 15.41 -1.77
CA GLY A 103 4.26 15.91 -2.99
C GLY A 103 4.73 14.77 -3.91
N PRO A 104 5.21 15.09 -5.13
CA PRO A 104 5.78 14.08 -6.02
C PRO A 104 6.98 13.38 -5.39
N SER A 105 7.14 12.10 -5.70
CA SER A 105 8.30 11.27 -5.30
C SER A 105 8.53 11.17 -3.79
N VAL A 106 7.52 11.42 -2.95
CA VAL A 106 7.61 11.16 -1.51
C VAL A 106 7.73 9.67 -1.27
N GLN A 107 8.65 9.29 -0.38
CA GLN A 107 8.89 7.90 -0.01
C GLN A 107 8.74 7.71 1.49
N ILE A 108 7.92 6.73 1.87
CA ILE A 108 7.70 6.31 3.25
C ILE A 108 8.26 4.90 3.40
N TRP A 109 9.11 4.72 4.40
CA TRP A 109 9.83 3.47 4.66
C TRP A 109 9.49 3.05 6.08
N SER A 110 8.78 1.94 6.23
CA SER A 110 8.65 1.31 7.54
C SER A 110 9.52 0.07 7.56
N SER A 111 10.34 -0.05 8.61
CA SER A 111 11.05 -1.27 8.97
C SER A 111 10.54 -1.77 10.31
N HIS A 112 10.83 -3.03 10.59
CA HIS A 112 10.70 -3.64 11.92
C HIS A 112 11.53 -2.87 12.94
#